data_AF-A0A6N8J004-F1
#
_entry.id   AF-A0A6N8J004-F1
#
_cell.length_a   1.000
_cell.length_b   1.000
_cell.length_c   1.000
_cell.angle_alpha   90.00
_cell.angle_beta   90.00
_cell.angle_gamma   90.00
#
_symmetry.space_group_name_H-M   'P 1'
#
loop_
_entity.id
_entity.type
_entity.pdbx_description
1 polymer ?
#
loop_
_entity_poly.entity_id
_entity_poly.type
_entity_poly.pdbx_seq_one_letter_code
_entity_poly.pdbx_strand_id
1 'polypeptide(L)'
;MRLLRRAAATLALLVLAGCAQAPVQAMVQGQAPDGEPAAADGVPAEPSPPVVVGEGLASWYGLEFQGRRTASGERFDMNALTAAHPSLPFGTRVEVRNPANGRTVTVRINDRGPHVAGRIIDLSHAAARSLGLLGLGTRKVVLSVLADAPASRRDRS
;
A
#
# COMPACT_ATOMS: atom_id res chain seq x y z
N MET A 1 -56.46 2.03 -42.55
CA MET A 1 -57.05 1.01 -43.44
C MET A 1 -56.02 -0.09 -43.69
N ARG A 2 -56.38 -1.34 -43.40
CA ARG A 2 -55.75 -2.63 -43.79
C ARG A 2 -54.40 -2.97 -43.12
N LEU A 3 -54.34 -3.75 -42.03
CA LEU A 3 -54.59 -5.21 -41.81
C LEU A 3 -53.48 -6.15 -42.32
N LEU A 4 -52.79 -6.80 -41.34
CA LEU A 4 -52.32 -8.20 -41.26
C LEU A 4 -51.24 -8.66 -42.27
N ARG A 5 -50.24 -9.49 -41.91
CA ARG A 5 -50.35 -10.83 -41.32
C ARG A 5 -49.09 -11.26 -40.54
N ARG A 6 -49.31 -12.01 -39.47
CA ARG A 6 -48.33 -12.79 -38.71
C ARG A 6 -47.93 -14.05 -39.48
N ALA A 7 -46.69 -14.51 -39.33
CA ALA A 7 -46.34 -15.93 -39.43
C ALA A 7 -45.13 -16.23 -38.54
N ALA A 8 -45.36 -17.08 -37.54
CA ALA A 8 -44.33 -17.75 -36.75
C ALA A 8 -43.91 -19.02 -37.47
N ALA A 9 -42.63 -19.38 -37.40
CA ALA A 9 -42.17 -20.74 -37.63
C ALA A 9 -40.89 -20.97 -36.81
N THR A 10 -41.08 -21.58 -35.65
CA THR A 10 -40.07 -22.29 -34.87
C THR A 10 -39.55 -23.47 -35.68
N LEU A 11 -38.23 -23.62 -35.78
CA LEU A 11 -37.61 -24.90 -36.12
C LEU A 11 -36.44 -25.16 -35.17
N ALA A 12 -36.69 -26.03 -34.20
CA ALA A 12 -35.68 -26.64 -33.37
C ALA A 12 -34.93 -27.70 -34.19
N LEU A 13 -33.60 -27.71 -34.14
CA LEU A 13 -32.80 -28.84 -34.58
C LEU A 13 -31.81 -29.21 -33.48
N LEU A 14 -32.03 -30.39 -32.91
CA LEU A 14 -31.26 -31.05 -31.86
C LEU A 14 -30.24 -31.97 -32.55
N VAL A 15 -28.94 -31.82 -32.25
CA VAL A 15 -27.92 -32.83 -32.60
C VAL A 15 -27.09 -33.15 -31.37
N LEU A 16 -27.19 -34.41 -30.93
CA LEU A 16 -26.47 -35.05 -29.83
C LEU A 16 -25.38 -35.96 -30.40
N ALA A 17 -24.13 -35.76 -29.96
CA ALA A 17 -23.03 -36.75 -29.84
C ALA A 17 -21.77 -35.98 -29.40
N GLY A 18 -21.00 -36.27 -28.33
CA GLY A 18 -20.86 -37.47 -27.50
C GLY A 18 -19.48 -38.11 -27.74
N CYS A 19 -18.58 -38.05 -26.74
CA CYS A 19 -17.31 -38.79 -26.48
C CYS A 19 -16.20 -37.81 -26.02
N ALA A 20 -15.37 -38.05 -25.00
CA ALA A 20 -15.28 -39.06 -23.96
C ALA A 20 -14.34 -38.50 -22.86
N GLN A 21 -14.59 -38.82 -21.60
CA GLN A 21 -13.69 -38.56 -20.47
C GLN A 21 -12.97 -39.87 -20.13
N ALA A 22 -11.66 -39.83 -19.93
CA ALA A 22 -10.89 -40.97 -19.41
C ALA A 22 -10.46 -40.69 -17.96
N PRO A 23 -10.72 -41.60 -17.01
CA PRO A 23 -10.16 -41.55 -15.68
C PRO A 23 -8.85 -42.35 -15.63
N VAL A 24 -7.86 -41.85 -14.90
CA VAL A 24 -6.68 -42.64 -14.53
C VAL A 24 -6.51 -42.55 -13.03
N GLN A 25 -7.08 -43.52 -12.33
CA GLN A 25 -6.68 -43.87 -10.96
C GLN A 25 -5.92 -45.18 -11.03
N ALA A 26 -4.70 -45.20 -10.50
CA ALA A 26 -4.02 -46.43 -10.11
C ALA A 26 -3.47 -46.23 -8.69
N MET A 27 -3.85 -47.15 -7.82
CA MET A 27 -3.50 -47.24 -6.41
C MET A 27 -2.47 -48.36 -6.29
N VAL A 28 -1.31 -48.16 -5.65
CA VAL A 28 -0.55 -49.22 -4.96
C VAL A 28 0.28 -48.58 -3.83
N GLN A 29 0.22 -49.23 -2.66
CA GLN A 29 0.72 -48.84 -1.34
C GLN A 29 2.23 -49.07 -1.16
N GLY A 30 2.85 -48.37 -0.20
CA GLY A 30 4.04 -48.90 0.49
C GLY A 30 5.04 -47.88 1.07
N GLN A 31 5.04 -47.78 2.40
CA GLN A 31 6.17 -47.44 3.30
C GLN A 31 6.58 -45.97 3.54
N ALA A 32 6.31 -45.52 4.76
CA ALA A 32 6.97 -44.38 5.40
C ALA A 32 8.43 -44.74 5.77
N PRO A 33 9.37 -43.80 5.65
CA PRO A 33 10.45 -43.67 6.60
C PRO A 33 10.14 -42.51 7.56
N ASP A 34 10.18 -42.83 8.85
CA ASP A 34 10.12 -41.90 9.96
C ASP A 34 11.09 -40.73 9.75
N GLY A 35 10.57 -39.51 9.78
CA GLY A 35 11.37 -38.33 9.47
C GLY A 35 10.64 -37.02 9.70
N GLU A 36 10.00 -36.84 10.86
CA GLU A 36 9.81 -35.50 11.42
C GLU A 36 10.78 -35.35 12.61
N PRO A 37 11.37 -34.17 12.78
CA PRO A 37 10.55 -33.13 13.39
C PRO A 37 10.63 -31.76 12.71
N ALA A 38 9.45 -31.14 12.62
CA ALA A 38 9.19 -29.75 12.97
C ALA A 38 10.08 -28.65 12.35
N ALA A 39 9.52 -27.98 11.35
CA ALA A 39 9.58 -26.51 11.30
C ALA A 39 8.17 -25.99 11.04
N ALA A 40 7.58 -25.48 12.11
CA ALA A 40 6.22 -25.04 12.27
C ALA A 40 5.70 -24.10 11.16
N ASP A 41 4.40 -24.22 10.93
CA ASP A 41 3.54 -23.31 10.19
C ASP A 41 3.77 -21.83 10.59
N GLY A 42 4.51 -21.11 9.77
CA GLY A 42 4.47 -19.65 9.80
C GLY A 42 3.20 -19.17 9.11
N VAL A 43 2.06 -19.15 9.80
CA VAL A 43 0.94 -18.29 9.38
C VAL A 43 1.49 -16.88 9.15
N PRO A 44 1.20 -16.19 8.03
CA PRO A 44 1.61 -14.80 7.86
C PRO A 44 1.06 -14.03 9.06
N ALA A 45 1.96 -13.51 9.90
CA ALA A 45 1.57 -12.69 11.03
C ALA A 45 0.69 -11.55 10.48
N GLU A 46 -0.55 -11.44 10.95
CA GLU A 46 -1.42 -10.35 10.53
C GLU A 46 -0.70 -9.02 10.78
N PRO A 47 -0.66 -8.10 9.80
CA PRO A 47 0.06 -6.85 9.95
C PRO A 47 -0.51 -6.13 11.17
N SER A 48 0.34 -5.83 12.14
CA SER A 48 -0.09 -5.11 13.34
C SER A 48 -0.67 -3.75 12.94
N PRO A 49 -1.72 -3.28 13.63
CA PRO A 49 -2.40 -2.05 13.25
C PRO A 49 -1.43 -0.84 13.29
N PRO A 50 -1.60 0.16 12.40
CA PRO A 50 -0.83 1.39 12.44
C PRO A 50 -0.93 2.08 13.81
N VAL A 51 0.20 2.55 14.33
CA VAL A 51 0.24 3.29 15.61
C VAL A 51 0.18 4.78 15.33
N VAL A 52 -0.84 5.48 15.82
CA VAL A 52 -0.94 6.94 15.69
C VAL A 52 0.16 7.61 16.51
N VAL A 53 0.98 8.44 15.88
CA VAL A 53 2.14 9.10 16.51
C VAL A 53 1.99 10.61 16.62
N GLY A 54 1.01 11.22 15.96
CA GLY A 54 0.75 12.65 16.11
C GLY A 54 -0.26 13.23 15.13
N GLU A 55 -0.68 14.45 15.44
CA GLU A 55 -1.54 15.30 14.60
C GLU A 55 -0.95 16.72 14.55
N GLY A 56 -1.00 17.36 13.38
CA GLY A 56 -0.40 18.68 13.18
C GLY A 56 -0.46 19.12 11.73
N LEU A 57 0.28 20.19 11.39
CA LEU A 57 0.31 20.69 10.02
C LEU A 57 1.30 19.90 9.15
N ALA A 58 0.92 19.67 7.90
CA ALA A 58 1.79 19.23 6.82
C ALA A 58 2.05 20.37 5.85
N SER A 59 3.24 20.42 5.28
CA SER A 59 3.51 21.12 4.01
C SER A 59 4.19 20.18 3.02
N TRP A 60 4.72 20.72 1.92
CA TRP A 60 5.48 19.96 0.95
C TRP A 60 6.66 20.76 0.40
N TYR A 61 7.71 20.06 -0.01
CA TYR A 61 8.93 20.67 -0.55
C TYR A 61 8.70 21.28 -1.93
N GLY A 62 9.14 22.52 -2.13
CA GLY A 62 9.17 23.15 -3.44
C GLY A 62 10.01 22.37 -4.47
N LEU A 63 9.75 22.64 -5.75
CA LEU A 63 10.40 21.96 -6.88
C LEU A 63 11.91 22.21 -6.93
N GLU A 64 12.37 23.34 -6.38
CA GLU A 64 13.76 23.76 -6.29
C GLU A 64 14.64 22.82 -5.44
N PHE A 65 14.03 21.93 -4.66
CA PHE A 65 14.77 20.97 -3.85
C PHE A 65 15.22 19.72 -4.63
N GLN A 66 14.71 19.50 -5.85
CA GLN A 66 15.00 18.30 -6.64
C GLN A 66 16.50 18.02 -6.76
N GLY A 67 16.91 16.79 -6.45
CA GLY A 67 18.28 16.31 -6.57
C GLY A 67 19.25 16.77 -5.47
N ARG A 68 18.83 17.66 -4.55
CA ARG A 68 19.63 18.04 -3.37
C ARG A 68 19.75 16.86 -2.40
N ARG A 69 20.81 16.84 -1.60
CA ARG A 69 20.97 15.82 -0.55
C ARG A 69 20.01 16.10 0.62
N THR A 70 19.35 15.05 1.09
CA THR A 70 18.56 15.05 2.34
C THR A 70 19.44 14.68 3.52
N ALA A 71 18.91 14.79 4.74
CA ALA A 71 19.60 14.42 5.97
C ALA A 71 19.91 12.91 6.09
N SER A 72 19.22 12.03 5.36
CA SER A 72 19.60 10.62 5.24
C SER A 72 20.81 10.39 4.32
N GLY A 73 21.23 11.40 3.56
CA GLY A 73 22.30 11.33 2.56
C GLY A 73 21.84 10.99 1.14
N GLU A 74 20.58 10.54 0.98
CA GLU A 74 19.94 10.31 -0.32
C GLU A 74 19.74 11.62 -1.10
N ARG A 75 19.59 11.54 -2.41
CA ARG A 75 19.12 12.68 -3.21
C ARG A 75 17.60 12.76 -3.13
N PHE A 76 17.08 13.96 -2.87
CA PHE A 76 15.65 14.21 -2.90
C PHE A 76 15.09 14.00 -4.31
N ASP A 77 14.02 13.20 -4.38
CA ASP A 77 13.19 13.05 -5.57
C ASP A 77 11.76 13.44 -5.24
N MET A 78 11.28 14.52 -5.85
CA MET A 78 9.94 15.05 -5.70
C MET A 78 8.86 14.06 -6.12
N ASN A 79 9.20 13.07 -6.95
CA ASN A 79 8.28 12.06 -7.44
C ASN A 79 8.23 10.81 -6.54
N ALA A 80 9.20 10.64 -5.64
CA ALA A 80 9.19 9.56 -4.66
C ALA A 80 8.17 9.84 -3.54
N LEU A 81 7.68 8.80 -2.86
CA LEU A 81 6.81 8.95 -1.68
C LEU A 81 7.66 9.05 -0.41
N THR A 82 8.27 10.21 -0.21
CA THR A 82 9.15 10.49 0.93
C THR A 82 8.70 11.72 1.71
N ALA A 83 9.23 11.87 2.93
CA ALA A 83 8.97 13.02 3.78
C ALA A 83 10.11 13.34 4.75
N ALA A 84 10.15 14.58 5.22
CA ALA A 84 10.88 15.00 6.41
C ALA A 84 10.02 14.89 7.66
N HIS A 85 10.64 14.43 8.75
CA HIS A 85 10.03 14.46 10.08
C HIS A 85 11.10 14.82 11.14
N PRO A 86 10.75 15.55 12.23
CA PRO A 86 11.73 16.05 13.20
C PRO A 86 12.58 14.96 13.86
N SER A 87 11.94 13.86 14.27
CA SER A 87 12.59 12.83 15.11
C SER A 87 12.41 11.37 14.67
N LEU A 88 11.45 11.04 13.80
CA LEU A 88 11.26 9.66 13.36
C LEU A 88 12.54 9.13 12.68
N PRO A 89 12.92 7.86 12.96
CA PRO A 89 14.06 7.24 12.30
C PRO A 89 13.95 7.31 10.76
N PHE A 90 15.10 7.42 10.10
CA PHE A 90 15.09 7.27 8.64
C PHE A 90 14.67 5.86 8.26
N GLY A 91 13.92 5.73 7.17
CA GLY A 91 13.35 4.46 6.73
C GLY A 91 11.99 4.14 7.35
N THR A 92 11.55 4.84 8.40
CA THR A 92 10.21 4.64 8.97
C THR A 92 9.15 4.90 7.91
N ARG A 93 8.20 3.96 7.77
CA ARG A 93 7.02 4.12 6.91
C ARG A 93 5.90 4.72 7.74
N VAL A 94 5.35 5.82 7.23
CA VAL A 94 4.31 6.59 7.89
C VAL A 94 3.12 6.69 6.96
N GLU A 95 1.95 6.26 7.42
CA GLU A 95 0.69 6.65 6.80
C GLU A 95 0.35 8.08 7.24
N VAL A 96 0.09 8.94 6.25
CA VAL A 96 -0.33 10.32 6.44
C VAL A 96 -1.78 10.42 5.99
N ARG A 97 -2.67 10.77 6.91
CA ARG A 97 -4.10 10.96 6.63
C ARG A 97 -4.47 12.42 6.63
N ASN A 98 -5.17 12.87 5.60
CA ASN A 98 -5.85 14.16 5.58
C ASN A 98 -7.31 13.98 6.02
N PRO A 99 -7.66 14.36 7.26
CA PRO A 99 -9.01 14.15 7.78
C PRO A 99 -10.09 14.93 7.02
N ALA A 100 -9.72 15.99 6.29
CA ALA A 100 -10.69 16.83 5.60
C ALA A 100 -11.24 16.21 4.31
N ASN A 101 -10.50 15.29 3.67
CA ASN A 101 -10.94 14.61 2.45
C ASN A 101 -10.87 13.08 2.56
N GLY A 102 -10.46 12.54 3.71
CA GLY A 102 -10.33 11.11 3.97
C GLY A 102 -9.18 10.43 3.24
N ARG A 103 -8.37 11.15 2.46
CA ARG A 103 -7.26 10.57 1.70
C ARG A 103 -6.10 10.20 2.62
N THR A 104 -5.40 9.13 2.25
CA THR A 104 -4.18 8.68 2.90
C THR A 104 -3.05 8.51 1.89
N VAL A 105 -1.81 8.60 2.35
CA VAL A 105 -0.62 8.24 1.58
C VAL A 105 0.44 7.67 2.51
N THR A 106 1.09 6.58 2.12
CA THR A 106 2.25 6.05 2.84
C THR A 106 3.52 6.67 2.30
N VAL A 107 4.34 7.24 3.19
CA VAL A 107 5.64 7.83 2.87
C VAL A 107 6.76 7.17 3.67
N ARG A 108 7.99 7.25 3.18
CA ARG A 108 9.19 6.90 3.92
C ARG A 108 9.89 8.16 4.44
N ILE A 109 10.28 8.15 5.71
CA ILE A 109 11.07 9.25 6.28
C ILE A 109 12.50 9.16 5.76
N ASN A 110 12.98 10.19 5.07
CA ASN A 110 14.36 10.24 4.57
C ASN A 110 15.03 11.62 4.77
N ASP A 111 14.37 12.54 5.46
CA ASP A 111 14.91 13.87 5.72
C ASP A 111 14.52 14.40 7.11
N ARG A 112 15.10 15.52 7.52
CA ARG A 112 14.86 16.21 8.79
C ARG A 112 14.17 17.55 8.56
N GLY A 113 13.44 17.99 9.59
CA GLY A 113 12.47 19.07 9.52
C GLY A 113 11.06 18.50 9.71
N PRO A 114 10.02 19.34 9.78
CA PRO A 114 10.07 20.79 9.70
C PRO A 114 10.76 21.43 10.90
N HIS A 115 11.38 22.59 10.70
CA HIS A 115 11.92 23.42 11.79
C HIS A 115 10.97 24.56 12.19
N VAL A 116 9.72 24.50 11.71
CA VAL A 116 8.66 25.48 11.98
C VAL A 116 7.69 24.89 13.00
N ALA A 117 7.43 25.63 14.07
CA ALA A 117 6.51 25.21 15.13
C ALA A 117 5.10 24.89 14.56
N GLY A 118 4.50 23.80 15.05
CA GLY A 118 3.17 23.35 14.64
C GLY A 118 3.13 22.53 13.35
N ARG A 119 4.22 22.47 12.57
CA ARG A 119 4.35 21.60 11.40
C ARG A 119 5.08 20.32 11.78
N ILE A 120 4.48 19.18 11.47
CA ILE A 120 4.97 17.87 11.92
C ILE A 120 5.56 17.04 10.78
N ILE A 121 5.26 17.39 9.53
CA ILE A 121 5.74 16.66 8.35
C ILE A 121 5.86 17.57 7.13
N ASP A 122 6.94 17.40 6.35
CA ASP A 122 7.09 18.00 5.02
C ASP A 122 7.14 16.89 3.97
N LEU A 123 6.14 16.86 3.08
CA LEU A 123 5.93 15.81 2.09
C LEU A 123 6.68 16.10 0.79
N SER A 124 7.00 15.06 0.02
CA SER A 124 7.33 15.23 -1.40
C SER A 124 6.13 15.75 -2.20
N HIS A 125 6.38 16.31 -3.39
CA HIS A 125 5.33 16.77 -4.28
C HIS A 125 4.36 15.65 -4.68
N ALA A 126 4.87 14.44 -4.98
CA ALA A 126 4.03 13.29 -5.29
C ALA A 126 3.12 12.88 -4.12
N ALA A 127 3.65 12.85 -2.89
CA ALA A 127 2.85 12.52 -1.71
C ALA A 127 1.79 13.60 -1.44
N ALA A 128 2.15 14.87 -1.54
CA ALA A 128 1.22 15.99 -1.40
C ALA A 128 0.10 15.95 -2.45
N ARG A 129 0.43 15.60 -3.70
CA ARG A 129 -0.56 15.40 -4.78
C ARG A 129 -1.55 14.29 -4.45
N SER A 130 -1.06 13.12 -4.05
CA SER A 130 -1.90 11.98 -3.67
C SER A 130 -2.84 12.34 -2.51
N LEU A 131 -2.35 13.12 -1.54
CA LEU A 131 -3.09 13.53 -0.36
C LEU A 131 -4.05 14.72 -0.62
N GLY A 132 -3.98 15.34 -1.80
CA GLY A 132 -4.79 16.49 -2.20
C GLY A 132 -4.40 17.78 -1.48
N LEU A 133 -3.10 18.03 -1.30
CA LEU A 133 -2.56 19.20 -0.60
C LEU A 133 -2.00 20.30 -1.51
N LEU A 134 -1.92 20.06 -2.83
CA LEU A 134 -1.36 21.05 -3.76
C LEU A 134 -2.19 22.35 -3.74
N GLY A 135 -1.49 23.49 -3.73
CA GLY A 135 -2.11 24.82 -3.73
C GLY A 135 -2.64 25.32 -2.38
N LEU A 136 -2.61 24.51 -1.31
CA LEU A 136 -3.14 24.88 0.01
C LEU A 136 -2.12 25.51 0.96
N GLY A 137 -0.82 25.44 0.63
CA GLY A 137 0.29 25.84 1.50
C GLY A 137 0.51 24.83 2.64
N THR A 138 -0.42 24.76 3.59
CA THR A 138 -0.38 23.79 4.71
C THR A 138 -1.74 23.15 4.99
N ARG A 139 -1.75 21.98 5.63
CA ARG A 139 -3.00 21.30 6.04
C ARG A 139 -2.83 20.45 7.28
N LYS A 140 -3.87 20.34 8.11
CA LYS A 140 -3.89 19.40 9.24
C LYS A 140 -3.85 17.95 8.72
N VAL A 141 -3.00 17.13 9.31
CA VAL A 141 -2.87 15.70 9.02
C VAL A 141 -2.69 14.89 10.31
N VAL A 142 -3.01 13.60 10.23
CA VAL A 142 -2.73 12.60 11.28
C VAL A 142 -1.66 11.65 10.75
N LEU A 143 -0.65 11.34 11.58
CA LEU A 143 0.44 10.44 11.25
C LEU A 143 0.29 9.12 12.00
N SER A 144 0.44 8.02 11.28
CA SER A 144 0.50 6.66 11.86
C SER A 144 1.75 5.93 11.37
N VAL A 145 2.54 5.35 12.28
CA VAL A 145 3.68 4.49 11.92
C VAL A 145 3.18 3.09 11.59
N LEU A 146 3.64 2.54 10.48
CA LEU A 146 3.31 1.18 10.05
C LEU A 146 4.24 0.15 10.71
N ALA A 147 3.70 -0.99 11.12
CA ALA A 147 4.42 -2.02 11.88
C ALA A 147 5.61 -2.64 11.13
N ASP A 148 5.57 -2.65 9.79
CA ASP A 148 6.67 -3.16 8.95
C ASP A 148 7.83 -2.16 8.83
N ALA A 149 7.74 -1.00 9.50
CA ALA A 149 8.88 -0.11 9.64
C ALA A 149 9.94 -0.82 10.49
N PRO A 150 11.20 -0.91 10.05
CA PRO A 150 12.23 -1.53 10.86
C PRO A 150 12.27 -0.83 12.21
N ALA A 151 11.93 -1.57 13.28
CA ALA A 151 12.10 -1.09 14.63
C ALA A 151 13.55 -0.62 14.71
N SER A 152 13.77 0.66 15.06
CA SER A 152 15.11 1.15 15.32
C SER A 152 15.70 0.19 16.36
N ARG A 153 16.65 -0.64 15.94
CA ARG A 153 17.34 -1.60 16.80
C ARG A 153 18.02 -0.72 17.86
N ARG A 154 17.35 -0.54 19.01
CA ARG A 154 17.94 0.09 20.19
C ARG A 154 19.01 -0.90 20.64
N ASP A 155 20.21 -0.64 20.16
CA ASP A 155 21.42 -1.23 20.71
C ASP A 155 21.39 -0.99 22.22
N ARG A 156 21.30 -2.10 22.97
CA ARG A 156 21.54 -2.14 24.39
C ARG A 156 23.02 -2.47 24.52
N SER A 157 23.81 -1.44 24.81
CA SER A 157 25.17 -1.55 25.34
C SER A 157 25.13 -1.24 26.83
#